data_AF-A0A382G4C4-F1
#
_entry.id   AF-A0A382G4C4-F1
#
_cell.length_a   1.000
_cell.length_b   1.000
_cell.length_c   1.000
_cell.angle_alpha   90.00
_cell.angle_beta   90.00
_cell.angle_gamma   90.00
#
_symmetry.space_group_name_H-M   'P 1'
#
loop_
_entity.id
_entity.type
_entity.pdbx_description
1 polymer ?
#
loop_
_entity_poly.entity_id
_entity_poly.type
_entity_poly.pdbx_seq_one_letter_code
_entity_poly.pdbx_strand_id
1 'polypeptide(L)'
;MKFAICNETYQGWDFSKTCDHVAETGYDGIEVAPFTLKEDPRELTEEEAVHHGETAKAAGLEVVGLHWLLVKPGWLHLTTPDGLLRKDT
;
A
#
# COMPACT_ATOMS: atom_id res chain seq x y z
N MET A 1 -0.50 -21.82 -10.24
CA MET A 1 -0.08 -21.35 -8.91
C MET A 1 0.01 -19.84 -9.00
N LYS A 2 -0.63 -19.10 -8.10
CA LYS A 2 -0.65 -17.64 -8.16
C LYS A 2 0.48 -17.04 -7.31
N PHE A 3 1.08 -15.96 -7.78
CA PHE A 3 2.10 -15.21 -7.05
C PHE A 3 1.72 -13.73 -6.92
N ALA A 4 2.12 -13.12 -5.82
CA ALA A 4 1.99 -11.69 -5.60
C ALA A 4 3.30 -11.09 -5.12
N ILE A 5 3.46 -9.79 -5.36
CA ILE A 5 4.59 -8.99 -4.87
C ILE A 5 4.06 -7.73 -4.22
N CYS A 6 4.86 -7.21 -3.30
CA CYS A 6 4.50 -6.02 -2.56
C CYS A 6 5.01 -4.76 -3.24
N ASN A 7 4.21 -3.69 -3.26
CA ASN A 7 4.51 -2.49 -4.06
C ASN A 7 5.62 -1.60 -3.46
N GLU A 8 5.98 -1.76 -2.20
CA GLU A 8 7.10 -1.09 -1.55
C GLU A 8 8.46 -1.50 -2.11
N THR A 9 8.55 -2.66 -2.78
CA THR A 9 9.73 -3.03 -3.57
C THR A 9 10.02 -2.03 -4.71
N TYR A 10 9.03 -1.22 -5.09
CA TYR A 10 9.08 -0.17 -6.12
C TYR A 10 9.00 1.25 -5.53
N GLN A 11 9.48 1.46 -4.30
CA GLN A 11 9.44 2.80 -3.68
C GLN A 11 9.98 3.90 -4.61
N GLY A 12 9.21 5.00 -4.70
CA GLY A 12 9.50 6.15 -5.56
C GLY A 12 8.95 6.05 -6.98
N TRP A 13 8.34 4.93 -7.36
CA TRP A 13 7.66 4.79 -8.66
C TRP A 13 6.20 5.24 -8.57
N ASP A 14 5.66 5.71 -9.70
CA ASP A 14 4.23 5.89 -9.86
C ASP A 14 3.53 4.53 -9.74
N PHE A 15 2.42 4.47 -8.98
CA PHE A 15 1.73 3.20 -8.71
C PHE A 15 1.27 2.47 -9.98
N SER A 16 0.85 3.22 -11.01
CA SER A 16 0.48 2.64 -12.31
C SER A 16 1.65 1.94 -12.99
N LYS A 17 2.83 2.58 -13.02
CA LYS A 17 4.06 1.97 -13.58
C LYS A 17 4.50 0.74 -12.80
N THR A 18 4.30 0.76 -11.48
CA THR A 18 4.53 -0.42 -10.64
C THR A 18 3.59 -1.55 -11.06
N CYS A 19 2.29 -1.30 -11.20
CA CYS A 19 1.32 -2.31 -11.64
C CYS A 19 1.66 -2.87 -13.03
N ASP A 20 1.99 -2.00 -13.99
CA ASP A 20 2.38 -2.41 -15.35
C ASP A 20 3.59 -3.37 -15.30
N HIS A 21 4.65 -3.00 -14.60
CA HIS A 21 5.86 -3.82 -14.51
C HIS A 21 5.64 -5.14 -13.74
N VAL A 22 4.83 -5.11 -12.67
CA VAL A 22 4.47 -6.31 -11.91
C VAL A 22 3.70 -7.30 -12.78
N ALA A 23 2.76 -6.83 -13.60
CA ALA A 23 2.05 -7.66 -14.56
C ALA A 23 2.99 -8.21 -15.66
N GLU A 24 3.87 -7.37 -16.22
CA GLU A 24 4.86 -7.78 -17.24
C GLU A 24 5.82 -8.86 -16.75
N THR A 25 6.13 -8.88 -15.45
CA THR A 25 7.02 -9.87 -14.83
C THR A 25 6.32 -11.16 -14.40
N GLY A 26 5.01 -11.27 -14.63
CA GLY A 26 4.25 -12.52 -14.49
C GLY A 26 3.63 -12.75 -13.11
N TYR A 27 3.51 -11.73 -12.27
CA TYR A 27 2.74 -11.80 -11.04
C TYR A 27 1.23 -11.70 -11.32
N ASP A 28 0.44 -12.36 -10.48
CA ASP A 28 -1.03 -12.34 -10.55
C ASP A 28 -1.66 -11.28 -9.64
N GLY A 29 -0.89 -10.76 -8.68
CA GLY A 29 -1.40 -9.82 -7.68
C GLY A 29 -0.36 -8.91 -7.07
N ILE A 30 -0.86 -7.87 -6.42
CA ILE A 30 -0.08 -6.85 -5.75
C ILE A 30 -0.57 -6.66 -4.31
N GLU A 31 0.36 -6.69 -3.35
CA GLU A 31 0.12 -6.27 -1.98
C GLU A 31 0.52 -4.80 -1.83
N VAL A 32 -0.31 -4.00 -1.16
CA VAL A 32 -0.13 -2.55 -1.10
C VAL A 32 0.34 -2.10 0.28
N ALA A 33 1.47 -1.40 0.33
CA ALA A 33 1.90 -0.54 1.42
C ALA A 33 1.33 0.86 1.23
N PRO A 34 0.31 1.28 2.01
CA PRO A 34 -0.35 2.57 1.79
C PRO A 34 0.60 3.77 1.89
N PHE A 35 1.67 3.66 2.69
CA PHE A 35 2.65 4.74 2.87
C PHE A 35 3.43 5.08 1.59
N THR A 36 3.39 4.20 0.59
CA THR A 36 4.00 4.43 -0.72
C THR A 36 3.08 5.22 -1.66
N LEU A 37 1.78 5.28 -1.36
CA LEU A 37 0.80 6.05 -2.12
C LEU A 37 0.69 7.48 -1.57
N LYS A 38 0.75 7.64 -0.25
CA LYS A 38 0.87 8.92 0.46
C LYS A 38 1.76 8.76 1.68
N GLU A 39 2.54 9.80 2.01
CA GLU A 39 3.47 9.76 3.15
C GLU A 39 2.76 9.44 4.48
N ASP A 40 1.59 10.04 4.70
CA ASP A 40 0.65 9.65 5.74
C ASP A 40 -0.53 8.89 5.12
N PRO A 41 -0.62 7.55 5.31
CA PRO A 41 -1.72 6.75 4.80
C PRO A 41 -3.13 7.24 5.16
N ARG A 42 -3.26 7.97 6.27
CA ARG A 42 -4.56 8.48 6.75
C ARG A 42 -5.11 9.59 5.88
N GLU A 43 -4.30 10.16 5.01
CA GLU A 43 -4.71 11.18 4.03
C GLU A 43 -5.24 10.56 2.73
N LEU A 44 -5.19 9.23 2.57
CA LEU A 44 -5.83 8.56 1.44
C LEU A 44 -7.34 8.64 1.57
N THR A 45 -7.99 9.18 0.53
CA THR A 45 -9.44 9.19 0.44
C THR A 45 -9.96 7.86 -0.10
N GLU A 46 -11.26 7.59 0.10
CA GLU A 46 -11.91 6.43 -0.50
C GLU A 46 -11.86 6.47 -2.04
N GLU A 47 -11.99 7.66 -2.64
CA GLU A 47 -11.91 7.84 -4.09
C GLU A 47 -10.52 7.48 -4.63
N GLU A 48 -9.45 7.92 -3.94
CA GLU A 48 -8.08 7.56 -4.29
C GLU A 48 -7.85 6.05 -4.14
N ALA A 49 -8.34 5.45 -3.05
CA ALA A 49 -8.22 4.00 -2.83
C ALA A 49 -8.93 3.19 -3.93
N VAL A 50 -10.13 3.62 -4.35
CA VAL A 50 -10.86 3.03 -5.48
C VAL A 50 -10.04 3.18 -6.76
N HIS A 51 -9.51 4.37 -7.04
CA HIS A 51 -8.71 4.61 -8.23
C HIS A 51 -7.45 3.73 -8.30
N HIS A 52 -6.75 3.55 -7.18
CA HIS A 52 -5.62 2.62 -7.09
C HIS A 52 -6.05 1.17 -7.33
N GLY A 53 -7.18 0.74 -6.77
CA GLY A 53 -7.75 -0.58 -7.02
C GLY A 53 -8.08 -0.81 -8.50
N GLU A 54 -8.69 0.18 -9.15
CA GLU A 54 -8.97 0.15 -10.59
C GLU A 54 -7.70 0.09 -11.43
N THR A 55 -6.65 0.83 -11.03
CA THR A 55 -5.35 0.83 -11.69
C THR A 55 -4.71 -0.56 -11.68
N ALA A 56 -4.68 -1.22 -10.51
CA ALA A 56 -4.15 -2.59 -10.41
C ALA A 56 -4.96 -3.57 -11.28
N LYS A 57 -6.30 -3.47 -11.22
CA LYS A 57 -7.20 -4.32 -12.00
C LYS A 57 -7.04 -4.12 -13.51
N ALA A 58 -6.82 -2.89 -13.96
CA ALA A 58 -6.59 -2.56 -15.37
C ALA A 58 -5.29 -3.19 -15.89
N ALA A 59 -4.26 -3.30 -15.05
CA ALA A 59 -3.02 -4.04 -15.35
C ALA A 59 -3.17 -5.57 -15.28
N GLY A 60 -4.36 -6.07 -14.91
CA GLY A 60 -4.62 -7.51 -14.76
C GLY A 60 -4.21 -8.08 -13.40
N LEU A 61 -3.93 -7.23 -12.41
CA LEU A 61 -3.51 -7.64 -11.07
C LEU A 61 -4.67 -7.67 -10.08
N GLU A 62 -4.67 -8.66 -9.20
CA GLU A 62 -5.52 -8.69 -8.00
C GLU A 62 -4.85 -7.90 -6.86
N VAL A 63 -5.60 -7.01 -6.19
CA VAL A 63 -5.12 -6.42 -4.92
C VAL A 63 -5.34 -7.46 -3.82
N VAL A 64 -4.27 -8.12 -3.40
CA VAL A 64 -4.37 -9.31 -2.54
C VAL A 64 -4.35 -9.00 -1.05
N GLY A 65 -3.93 -7.79 -0.67
CA GLY A 65 -3.80 -7.41 0.73
C GLY A 65 -3.16 -6.04 0.93
N LEU A 66 -3.09 -5.65 2.20
CA LEU A 66 -2.37 -4.46 2.66
C LEU A 66 -1.31 -4.89 3.65
N HIS A 67 -0.19 -4.17 3.66
CA HIS A 67 0.88 -4.42 4.62
C HIS A 67 1.56 -3.13 5.10
N TRP A 68 2.48 -3.26 6.08
CA TRP A 68 3.14 -2.12 6.72
C TRP A 68 2.20 -1.05 7.29
N LEU A 69 1.00 -1.46 7.73
CA LEU A 69 -0.05 -0.57 8.21
C LEU A 69 0.36 0.30 9.40
N LEU A 70 1.40 -0.12 10.13
CA LEU A 70 1.86 0.55 11.35
C LEU A 70 3.21 1.28 11.18
N VAL A 71 3.72 1.39 9.95
CA VAL A 71 5.05 2.00 9.68
C VAL A 71 5.01 3.52 9.64
N LYS A 72 3.85 4.08 9.32
CA LYS A 72 3.59 5.52 9.22
C LYS A 72 2.24 5.85 9.85
N PRO A 73 2.10 7.07 10.40
CA PRO A 73 3.13 8.10 10.54
C PRO A 73 4.17 7.75 11.63
N GLY A 74 5.32 8.44 11.64
CA GLY A 74 6.46 8.06 12.49
C GLY A 74 6.23 8.13 14.01
N TRP A 75 5.13 8.72 14.45
CA TRP A 75 4.72 8.76 15.86
C TRP A 75 3.84 7.56 16.28
N LEU A 76 3.32 6.79 15.32
CA LEU A 76 2.40 5.69 15.56
C LEU A 76 3.09 4.59 16.39
N HIS A 77 2.57 4.30 17.58
CA HIS A 77 3.27 3.40 18.50
C HIS A 77 2.32 2.64 19.45
N LEU A 78 1.96 1.41 19.09
CA LEU A 78 1.01 0.57 19.85
C LEU A 78 1.37 0.36 21.33
N THR A 79 2.66 0.23 21.63
CA THR A 79 3.14 -0.17 22.96
C THR A 79 3.81 0.95 23.75
N THR A 80 3.58 2.21 23.37
CA THR A 80 4.24 3.35 24.03
C THR A 80 3.73 3.49 25.47
N PRO A 81 4.60 3.86 26.44
CA PRO A 81 4.15 4.15 27.81
C PRO A 81 3.33 5.45 27.90
N ASP A 82 3.40 6.33 26.90
CA ASP A 82 2.58 7.54 26.82
C ASP A 82 1.11 7.19 26.52
N GLY A 83 0.25 7.36 27.52
CA GLY A 83 -1.17 7.02 27.42
C GLY A 83 -1.95 7.88 26.43
N LEU A 84 -1.52 9.10 26.14
CA LEU A 84 -2.16 9.97 25.15
C LEU A 84 -1.78 9.53 23.74
N LEU A 85 -0.49 9.32 23.48
CA LEU A 85 -0.02 8.84 22.18
C LEU A 85 -0.60 7.46 21.82
N ARG A 86 -0.73 6.56 22.80
CA ARG A 86 -1.35 5.25 22.58
C ARG A 86 -2.86 5.33 22.29
N LYS A 87 -3.55 6.37 22.77
CA LYS A 87 -4.98 6.60 22.47
C LYS A 87 -5.18 7.13 21.05
N ASP A 88 -4.20 7.87 20.53
CA ASP A 88 -4.22 8.44 19.19
C ASP A 88 -3.62 7.50 18.12
N THR A 89 -3.17 6.31 18.54
CA THR A 89 -2.69 5.22 17.66
C THR A 89 -3.83 4.42 17.05
#